data_AF-A0A8H5GPI2-F1
#
_entry.id   AF-A0A8H5GPI2-F1
#
_cell.length_a   1.000
_cell.length_b   1.000
_cell.length_c   1.000
_cell.angle_alpha   90.00
_cell.angle_beta   90.00
_cell.angle_gamma   90.00
#
_symmetry.space_group_name_H-M   'P 1'
#
loop_
_entity.id
_entity.type
_entity.pdbx_description
1 polymer ?
#
loop_
_entity_poly.entity_id
_entity_poly.type
_entity_poly.pdbx_seq_one_letter_code
_entity_poly.pdbx_strand_id
1 'polypeptide(L)'
;MPAQSHPCLPGDLINKFKSDPQWKTSEIFSKDFESFRLKALKRSKDRASVETEVAITGHNADSDSSNFTLGIRSELLSSLQNFRPGAKKTFLHVALKNADIPLAYEIIRMGIIIDIQDNDGITPLFFALGQLLSLHSVHKAVTHPSFVKPTLRNSTKDIQTALHPDYVKIRKEKIAKITTLLIEQHANLDIGAFGYTPLSLAALAQQWDIVKLMLLHGVRRPEPDSTMLPSVADRIRLSSLMNETKTANPRPPRPCPCWSGKNGFRMSRRGQAALP
;
A
#
# COMPACT_ATOMS: atom_id res chain seq x y z
N MET A 1 24.67 13.48 22.12
CA MET A 1 24.43 12.27 21.30
C MET A 1 23.03 12.37 20.73
N PRO A 2 22.80 12.23 19.42
CA PRO A 2 21.45 12.33 18.88
C PRO A 2 20.61 11.20 19.47
N ALA A 3 19.43 11.56 20.02
CA ALA A 3 18.48 10.63 20.61
C ALA A 3 18.25 9.48 19.63
N GLN A 4 18.57 8.25 20.05
CA GLN A 4 18.29 7.07 19.26
C GLN A 4 16.78 6.99 19.09
N SER A 5 16.28 7.05 17.85
CA SER A 5 14.87 6.78 17.58
C SER A 5 14.60 5.33 17.97
N HIS A 6 13.54 5.11 18.73
CA HIS A 6 13.20 3.78 19.28
C HIS A 6 11.89 3.31 18.64
N PRO A 7 11.94 2.63 17.48
CA PRO A 7 10.75 2.04 16.88
C PRO A 7 10.04 1.10 17.86
N CYS A 8 8.71 1.10 17.81
CA CYS A 8 7.90 0.24 18.65
C CYS A 8 7.88 -1.23 18.17
N LEU A 9 8.47 -1.51 17.00
CA LEU A 9 8.50 -2.85 16.42
C LEU A 9 9.43 -3.81 17.20
N PRO A 10 9.12 -5.11 17.25
CA PRO A 10 10.01 -6.10 17.85
C PRO A 10 11.40 -6.09 17.21
N GLY A 11 12.46 -6.20 18.02
CA GLY A 11 13.85 -6.19 17.56
C GLY A 11 14.14 -7.24 16.50
N ASP A 12 13.61 -8.45 16.66
CA ASP A 12 13.77 -9.55 15.70
C ASP A 12 13.18 -9.20 14.32
N LEU A 13 12.04 -8.52 14.30
CA LEU A 13 11.41 -8.07 13.07
C LEU A 13 12.24 -6.97 12.39
N ILE A 14 12.77 -6.02 13.16
CA ILE A 14 13.67 -4.98 12.65
C ILE A 14 14.94 -5.61 12.07
N ASN A 15 15.53 -6.60 12.75
CA ASN A 15 16.71 -7.31 12.28
C ASN A 15 16.42 -8.09 10.99
N LYS A 16 15.24 -8.72 10.89
CA LYS A 16 14.78 -9.35 9.66
C LYS A 16 14.69 -8.34 8.52
N PHE A 17 14.14 -7.15 8.76
CA PHE A 17 14.10 -6.11 7.73
C PHE A 17 15.50 -5.61 7.32
N LYS A 18 16.41 -5.42 8.28
CA LYS A 18 17.80 -5.01 8.01
C LYS A 18 18.60 -6.07 7.24
N SER A 19 18.21 -7.35 7.35
CA SER A 19 18.84 -8.45 6.61
C SER A 19 18.45 -8.49 5.12
N ASP A 20 17.42 -7.75 4.71
CA ASP A 20 17.03 -7.64 3.30
C ASP A 20 18.12 -6.83 2.54
N PRO A 21 18.76 -7.40 1.49
CA PRO A 21 19.77 -6.68 0.71
C PRO A 21 19.25 -5.38 0.07
N GLN A 22 17.93 -5.27 -0.09
CA GLN A 22 17.26 -4.11 -0.67
C GLN A 22 16.73 -3.16 0.40
N TRP A 23 17.13 -3.35 1.66
CA TRP A 23 16.80 -2.46 2.76
C TRP A 23 17.28 -1.04 2.49
N LYS A 24 16.37 -0.09 2.66
CA LYS A 24 16.69 1.34 2.74
C LYS A 24 16.24 1.82 4.12
N THR A 25 16.91 2.86 4.64
CA THR A 25 16.52 3.48 5.90
C THR A 25 15.05 3.87 5.86
N SER A 26 14.29 3.36 6.82
CA SER A 26 12.84 3.57 6.92
C SER A 26 12.51 4.85 7.69
N GLU A 27 11.37 5.44 7.37
CA GLU A 27 10.82 6.62 8.01
C GLU A 27 10.63 6.42 9.52
N ILE A 28 10.51 5.17 9.99
CA ILE A 28 10.38 4.86 11.41
C ILE A 28 11.54 5.36 12.28
N PHE A 29 12.69 5.62 11.67
CA PHE A 29 13.87 6.14 12.35
C PHE A 29 14.02 7.67 12.25
N SER A 30 13.13 8.34 11.50
CA SER A 30 13.20 9.79 11.30
C SER A 30 12.73 10.55 12.54
N LYS A 31 13.24 11.78 12.72
CA LYS A 31 12.83 12.66 13.83
C LYS A 31 11.38 13.11 13.70
N ASP A 32 10.92 13.28 12.47
CA ASP A 32 9.55 13.70 12.17
C ASP A 32 8.58 12.60 12.58
N PHE A 33 8.91 11.35 12.25
CA PHE A 33 8.12 10.19 12.67
C PHE A 33 8.19 9.95 14.18
N GLU A 34 9.35 10.11 14.81
CA GLU A 34 9.49 10.01 16.28
C GLU A 34 8.58 11.02 16.99
N SER A 35 8.54 12.26 16.51
CA SER A 35 7.68 13.32 17.05
C SER A 35 6.20 12.95 16.93
N PHE A 36 5.81 12.39 15.78
CA PHE A 36 4.47 11.85 15.56
C PHE A 36 4.15 10.70 16.52
N ARG A 37 5.05 9.71 16.62
CA ARG A 37 4.93 8.53 17.49
C ARG A 37 4.70 8.94 18.95
N LEU A 38 5.50 9.87 19.47
CA LEU A 38 5.37 10.35 20.85
C LEU A 38 4.03 11.06 21.10
N LYS A 39 3.53 11.85 20.15
CA LYS A 39 2.20 12.49 20.24
C LYS A 39 1.08 11.45 20.24
N ALA A 40 1.18 10.45 19.36
CA ALA A 40 0.20 9.37 19.25
C ALA A 40 0.13 8.53 20.55
N LEU A 41 1.27 8.21 21.16
CA LEU A 41 1.34 7.41 22.39
C LEU A 41 0.86 8.17 23.64
N LYS A 42 1.06 9.49 23.73
CA LYS A 42 0.65 10.31 24.88
C LYS A 42 -0.86 10.48 25.02
N ARG A 43 -1.64 10.40 23.94
CA ARG A 43 -3.11 10.62 23.94
C ARG A 43 -3.94 9.42 24.43
N SER A 44 -3.36 8.52 25.24
CA SER A 44 -3.89 7.18 25.54
C SER A 44 -5.29 7.10 26.19
N LYS A 45 -5.85 8.21 26.67
CA LYS A 45 -7.22 8.26 27.23
C LYS A 45 -8.33 8.40 26.18
N ASP A 46 -8.08 9.06 25.04
CA ASP A 46 -9.04 9.24 23.95
C ASP A 46 -8.45 8.70 22.63
N ARG A 47 -8.50 7.37 22.46
CA ARG A 47 -7.93 6.64 21.31
C ARG A 47 -8.64 6.90 19.95
N ALA A 48 -9.58 7.84 19.89
CA ALA A 48 -10.50 7.96 18.75
C ALA A 48 -9.86 8.52 17.46
N SER A 49 -8.71 9.19 17.54
CA SER A 49 -8.09 9.76 16.34
C SER A 49 -6.66 10.19 16.63
N VAL A 50 -5.73 9.23 16.56
CA VAL A 50 -4.33 9.58 16.26
C VAL A 50 -4.38 10.43 14.98
N GLU A 51 -3.75 11.60 14.98
CA GLU A 51 -3.69 12.47 13.79
C GLU A 51 -3.18 11.66 12.61
N THR A 52 -4.07 11.28 11.70
CA THR A 52 -3.71 10.36 10.63
C THR A 52 -3.18 11.08 9.42
N GLU A 53 -3.47 12.38 9.30
CA GLU A 53 -3.12 13.20 8.15
C GLU A 53 -1.63 13.60 8.20
N VAL A 54 -0.92 13.32 7.12
CA VAL A 54 0.47 13.72 6.91
C VAL A 54 0.49 14.78 5.83
N ALA A 55 0.84 16.01 6.20
CA ALA A 55 1.22 17.04 5.25
C ALA A 55 2.73 16.91 4.98
N ILE A 56 3.12 16.43 3.81
CA ILE A 56 4.53 16.45 3.41
C ILE A 56 4.84 17.87 2.91
N THR A 57 5.31 18.75 3.80
CA THR A 57 5.84 20.07 3.44
C THR A 57 7.32 19.93 3.07
N GLY A 58 7.60 19.66 1.80
CA GLY A 58 8.98 19.64 1.30
C GLY A 58 9.31 18.41 0.47
N HIS A 59 8.92 18.43 -0.79
CA HIS A 59 9.77 18.12 -1.93
C HIS A 59 9.05 18.72 -3.13
N ASN A 60 9.78 19.54 -3.91
CA ASN A 60 9.26 20.15 -5.11
C ASN A 60 8.56 19.09 -5.94
N ALA A 61 7.31 19.38 -6.27
CA ALA A 61 6.67 18.79 -7.41
C ALA A 61 7.44 19.27 -8.63
N ASP A 62 8.60 18.65 -8.90
CA ASP A 62 9.12 18.61 -10.25
C ASP A 62 8.13 17.71 -10.98
N SER A 63 7.10 18.38 -11.48
CA SER A 63 6.08 17.87 -12.35
C SER A 63 6.71 17.52 -13.69
N ASP A 64 7.54 16.49 -13.73
CA ASP A 64 7.73 15.78 -14.97
C ASP A 64 6.59 14.76 -15.05
N SER A 65 5.45 15.27 -15.51
CA SER A 65 4.41 14.49 -16.14
C SER A 65 5.05 13.81 -17.34
N SER A 66 5.75 12.71 -17.10
CA SER A 66 6.00 11.74 -18.15
C SER A 66 4.62 11.23 -18.54
N ASN A 67 4.10 11.79 -19.63
CA ASN A 67 2.90 11.37 -20.33
C ASN A 67 3.16 9.98 -20.92
N PHE A 68 3.37 8.99 -20.06
CA PHE A 68 3.16 7.62 -20.44
C PHE A 68 1.65 7.44 -20.36
N THR A 69 0.98 7.35 -21.50
CA THR A 69 -0.43 6.94 -21.59
C THR A 69 -0.54 5.47 -21.17
N LEU A 70 -0.33 5.23 -19.88
CA LEU A 70 -0.74 4.03 -19.18
C LEU A 70 -2.27 4.07 -19.30
N GLY A 71 -2.94 3.03 -19.78
CA GLY A 71 -4.42 2.96 -19.91
C GLY A 71 -5.17 2.99 -18.57
N ILE A 72 -4.75 3.86 -17.66
CA ILE A 72 -5.21 4.15 -16.32
C ILE A 72 -5.85 5.53 -16.39
N ARG A 73 -6.99 5.71 -15.72
CA ARG A 73 -7.67 7.01 -15.66
C ARG A 73 -6.72 8.08 -15.13
N SER A 74 -6.68 9.22 -15.83
CA SER A 74 -5.79 10.34 -15.50
C SER A 74 -5.98 10.85 -14.07
N GLU A 75 -7.23 10.86 -13.59
CA GLU A 75 -7.63 11.29 -12.26
C GLU A 75 -7.01 10.41 -11.18
N LEU A 76 -6.97 9.08 -11.42
CA LEU A 76 -6.32 8.14 -10.51
C LEU A 76 -4.82 8.40 -10.44
N LEU A 77 -4.15 8.58 -11.59
CA LEU A 77 -2.71 8.88 -11.61
C LEU A 77 -2.40 10.19 -10.88
N SER A 78 -3.19 11.24 -11.12
CA SER A 78 -3.04 12.53 -10.42
C SER A 78 -3.21 12.39 -8.91
N SER A 79 -4.24 11.67 -8.45
CA SER A 79 -4.47 11.46 -7.02
C SER A 79 -3.37 10.61 -6.35
N LEU A 80 -2.83 9.60 -7.05
CA LEU A 80 -1.71 8.79 -6.55
C LEU A 80 -0.43 9.60 -6.34
N GLN A 81 -0.23 10.68 -7.11
CA GLN A 81 0.93 11.56 -7.01
C GLN A 81 0.72 12.74 -6.05
N ASN A 82 -0.53 13.05 -5.67
CA ASN A 82 -0.86 14.20 -4.85
C ASN A 82 -0.58 13.99 -3.35
N PHE A 83 0.49 14.58 -2.84
CA PHE A 83 0.84 14.63 -1.41
C PHE A 83 0.91 16.07 -0.87
N ARG A 84 0.22 17.01 -1.50
CA ARG A 84 0.19 18.41 -1.06
C ARG A 84 -0.57 18.56 0.27
N PRO A 85 -0.29 19.61 1.06
CA PRO A 85 -1.10 19.94 2.22
C PRO A 85 -2.59 20.02 1.85
N GLY A 86 -3.46 19.44 2.68
CA GLY A 86 -4.90 19.35 2.41
C GLY A 86 -5.35 18.10 1.63
N ALA A 87 -4.42 17.29 1.11
CA ALA A 87 -4.78 16.02 0.46
C ALA A 87 -5.30 14.94 1.43
N LYS A 88 -5.19 15.14 2.75
CA LYS A 88 -5.60 14.19 3.80
C LYS A 88 -5.00 12.79 3.69
N LYS A 89 -3.84 12.66 3.05
CA LYS A 89 -3.09 11.40 2.97
C LYS A 89 -2.62 10.97 4.35
N THR A 90 -2.64 9.67 4.62
CA THR A 90 -2.18 9.12 5.90
C THR A 90 -0.78 8.54 5.86
N PHE A 91 -0.20 8.20 7.02
CA PHE A 91 1.09 7.49 7.06
C PHE A 91 1.07 6.15 6.32
N LEU A 92 -0.09 5.47 6.20
CA LEU A 92 -0.21 4.29 5.34
C LEU A 92 -0.07 4.64 3.85
N HIS A 93 -0.60 5.79 3.42
CA HIS A 93 -0.38 6.30 2.06
C HIS A 93 1.10 6.65 1.84
N VAL A 94 1.77 7.24 2.83
CA VAL A 94 3.21 7.54 2.77
C VAL A 94 4.04 6.26 2.72
N ALA A 95 3.73 5.25 3.54
CA ALA A 95 4.38 3.95 3.51
C ALA A 95 4.29 3.30 2.13
N LEU A 96 3.10 3.37 1.51
CA LEU A 96 2.90 2.92 0.14
C LEU A 96 3.66 3.78 -0.87
N LYS A 97 3.64 5.11 -0.78
CA LYS A 97 4.41 6.00 -1.67
C LYS A 97 5.90 5.69 -1.62
N ASN A 98 6.43 5.33 -0.46
CA ASN A 98 7.86 5.07 -0.28
C ASN A 98 8.22 3.58 -0.43
N ALA A 99 7.23 2.71 -0.60
CA ALA A 99 7.39 1.25 -0.49
C ALA A 99 8.10 0.83 0.82
N ASP A 100 7.77 1.55 1.90
CA ASP A 100 8.36 1.42 3.23
C ASP A 100 7.55 0.41 4.07
N ILE A 101 8.00 -0.85 4.02
CA ILE A 101 7.38 -1.96 4.74
C ILE A 101 7.37 -1.71 6.27
N PRO A 102 8.50 -1.40 6.93
CA PRO A 102 8.51 -1.16 8.37
C PRO A 102 7.56 -0.04 8.81
N LEU A 103 7.47 1.05 8.05
CA LEU A 103 6.52 2.12 8.36
C LEU A 103 5.09 1.57 8.39
N ALA A 104 4.70 0.76 7.40
CA ALA A 104 3.37 0.14 7.40
C ALA A 104 3.14 -0.76 8.64
N TYR A 105 4.12 -1.59 9.01
CA TYR A 105 4.05 -2.46 10.19
C TYR A 105 3.89 -1.64 11.48
N GLU A 106 4.62 -0.54 11.61
CA GLU A 106 4.58 0.28 12.81
C GLU A 106 3.28 1.08 12.93
N ILE A 107 2.80 1.65 11.84
CA ILE A 107 1.53 2.38 11.79
C ILE A 107 0.35 1.49 12.17
N ILE A 108 0.33 0.26 11.65
CA ILE A 108 -0.69 -0.74 12.00
C ILE A 108 -0.57 -1.13 13.47
N ARG A 109 0.66 -1.32 13.97
CA ARG A 109 0.92 -1.60 15.40
C ARG A 109 0.39 -0.49 16.31
N MET A 110 0.52 0.76 15.89
CA MET A 110 0.03 1.93 16.62
C MET A 110 -1.50 2.03 16.66
N GLY A 111 -2.23 1.17 15.95
CA GLY A 111 -3.69 1.11 15.99
C GLY A 111 -4.39 2.17 15.15
N ILE A 112 -3.72 2.69 14.11
CA ILE A 112 -4.32 3.62 13.16
C ILE A 112 -5.47 2.95 12.40
N ILE A 113 -6.53 3.72 12.14
CA ILE A 113 -7.67 3.26 11.33
C ILE A 113 -7.18 3.03 9.89
N ILE A 114 -7.31 1.80 9.42
CA ILE A 114 -6.72 1.32 8.15
C ILE A 114 -7.43 1.88 6.92
N ASP A 115 -8.74 2.14 7.01
CA ASP A 115 -9.59 2.49 5.87
C ASP A 115 -9.84 4.01 5.74
N ILE A 116 -9.02 4.86 6.36
CA ILE A 116 -9.17 6.31 6.23
C ILE A 116 -8.98 6.72 4.77
N GLN A 117 -10.00 7.40 4.25
CA GLN A 117 -9.95 7.96 2.92
C GLN A 117 -9.25 9.31 2.91
N ASP A 118 -8.48 9.55 1.87
CA ASP A 118 -7.95 10.87 1.57
C ASP A 118 -9.02 11.81 0.98
N ASN A 119 -8.62 13.00 0.53
CA ASN A 119 -9.57 13.98 -0.02
C ASN A 119 -10.23 13.54 -1.34
N ASP A 120 -9.66 12.56 -2.03
CA ASP A 120 -10.19 11.99 -3.28
C ASP A 120 -11.01 10.71 -3.02
N GLY A 121 -11.26 10.35 -1.76
CA GLY A 121 -11.97 9.14 -1.39
C GLY A 121 -11.12 7.86 -1.45
N ILE A 122 -9.81 7.97 -1.62
CA ILE A 122 -8.91 6.82 -1.74
C ILE A 122 -8.52 6.30 -0.34
N THR A 123 -8.73 5.01 -0.11
CA THR A 123 -8.17 4.29 1.05
C THR A 123 -6.72 3.85 0.79
N PRO A 124 -5.93 3.53 1.83
CA PRO A 124 -4.60 2.96 1.65
C PRO A 124 -4.59 1.69 0.80
N LEU A 125 -5.58 0.80 0.96
CA LEU A 125 -5.68 -0.39 0.12
C LEU A 125 -5.89 -0.03 -1.36
N PHE A 126 -6.83 0.87 -1.64
CA PHE A 126 -7.09 1.32 -3.01
C PHE A 126 -5.86 2.00 -3.62
N PHE A 127 -5.16 2.84 -2.83
CA PHE A 127 -3.89 3.47 -3.22
C PHE A 127 -2.81 2.43 -3.58
N ALA A 128 -2.67 1.37 -2.78
CA ALA A 128 -1.70 0.30 -3.01
C ALA A 128 -1.96 -0.41 -4.35
N LEU A 129 -3.22 -0.73 -4.64
CA LEU A 129 -3.65 -1.39 -5.88
C LEU A 129 -3.47 -0.48 -7.10
N GLY A 130 -3.76 0.82 -6.95
CA GLY A 130 -3.48 1.82 -7.99
C GLY A 130 -1.99 1.92 -8.31
N GLN A 131 -1.11 1.90 -7.29
CA GLN A 131 0.33 1.85 -7.51
C GLN A 131 0.78 0.55 -8.19
N LEU A 132 0.23 -0.60 -7.81
CA LEU A 132 0.56 -1.88 -8.46
C LEU A 132 0.16 -1.88 -9.94
N LEU A 133 -0.98 -1.28 -10.27
CA LEU A 133 -1.41 -1.09 -11.66
C LEU A 133 -0.45 -0.16 -12.42
N SER A 134 -0.08 0.98 -11.83
CA SER A 134 0.90 1.90 -12.43
C SER A 134 2.25 1.22 -12.66
N LEU A 135 2.78 0.50 -11.67
CA LEU A 135 4.05 -0.20 -11.77
C LEU A 135 3.99 -1.36 -12.77
N HIS A 136 2.87 -2.05 -12.88
CA HIS A 136 2.66 -3.09 -13.88
C HIS A 136 2.72 -2.54 -15.30
N SER A 137 2.07 -1.40 -15.53
CA SER A 137 2.07 -0.73 -16.83
C SER A 137 3.47 -0.18 -17.18
N VAL A 138 4.18 0.40 -16.20
CA VAL A 138 5.59 0.83 -16.39
C VAL A 138 6.49 -0.39 -16.64
N HIS A 139 6.34 -1.48 -15.89
CA HIS A 139 7.14 -2.69 -16.08
C HIS A 139 6.96 -3.25 -17.50
N LYS A 140 5.72 -3.38 -17.98
CA LYS A 140 5.41 -3.81 -19.35
C LYS A 140 6.10 -2.92 -20.39
N ALA A 141 6.07 -1.61 -20.17
CA ALA A 141 6.72 -0.65 -21.06
C ALA A 141 8.24 -0.83 -21.10
N VAL A 142 8.91 -0.86 -19.95
CA VAL A 142 10.39 -0.87 -19.87
C VAL A 142 10.99 -2.22 -20.30
N THR A 143 10.21 -3.31 -20.23
CA THR A 143 10.64 -4.63 -20.72
C THR A 143 10.28 -4.89 -22.17
N HIS A 144 9.53 -3.99 -22.82
CA HIS A 144 9.15 -4.17 -24.22
C HIS A 144 10.38 -4.07 -25.13
N PRO A 145 10.55 -4.93 -26.15
CA PRO A 145 11.73 -4.88 -27.03
C PRO A 145 11.94 -3.52 -27.73
N SER A 146 10.84 -2.80 -27.98
CA SER A 146 10.85 -1.47 -28.60
C SER A 146 11.08 -0.31 -27.61
N PHE A 147 11.33 -0.60 -26.33
CA PHE A 147 11.55 0.44 -25.33
C PHE A 147 12.89 1.14 -25.57
N VAL A 148 12.80 2.42 -25.94
CA VAL A 148 13.96 3.30 -26.00
C VAL A 148 14.02 4.07 -24.69
N LYS A 149 15.09 3.84 -23.91
CA LYS A 149 15.33 4.57 -22.66
C LYS A 149 15.35 6.07 -22.96
N PRO A 150 14.50 6.89 -22.30
CA PRO A 150 14.44 8.32 -22.59
C PRO A 150 15.80 8.96 -22.35
N THR A 151 16.42 9.49 -23.40
CA THR A 151 17.60 10.38 -23.32
C THR A 151 17.15 11.80 -23.03
N LEU A 152 16.35 11.96 -21.97
CA LEU A 152 15.93 13.28 -21.51
C LEU A 152 17.19 14.04 -21.05
N ARG A 153 17.53 15.12 -21.77
CA ARG A 153 18.70 15.97 -21.52
C ARG A 153 18.77 16.52 -20.08
N ASN A 154 17.63 16.53 -19.38
CA ASN A 154 17.47 16.99 -18.00
C ASN A 154 16.96 15.90 -17.04
N SER A 155 16.95 14.61 -17.43
CA SER A 155 16.44 13.57 -16.54
C SER A 155 17.38 13.34 -15.36
N THR A 156 16.84 13.51 -14.16
CA THR A 156 17.54 13.23 -12.91
C THR A 156 17.91 11.75 -12.84
N LYS A 157 18.97 11.42 -12.09
CA LYS A 157 19.36 10.02 -11.81
C LYS A 157 18.19 9.22 -11.23
N ASP A 158 17.27 9.88 -10.52
CA ASP A 158 16.08 9.26 -9.94
C ASP A 158 15.08 8.76 -11.00
N ILE A 159 14.84 9.54 -12.06
CA ILE A 159 13.95 9.11 -13.17
C ILE A 159 14.55 7.90 -13.90
N GLN A 160 15.87 7.95 -14.18
CA GLN A 160 16.55 6.84 -14.85
C GLN A 160 16.55 5.56 -14.00
N THR A 161 16.63 5.71 -12.68
CA THR A 161 16.51 4.59 -11.74
C THR A 161 15.08 4.09 -11.65
N ALA A 162 14.08 4.98 -11.65
CA ALA A 162 12.66 4.64 -11.57
C ALA A 162 12.16 3.86 -12.80
N LEU A 163 12.79 4.05 -13.97
CA LEU A 163 12.49 3.33 -15.20
C LEU A 163 13.32 2.04 -15.38
N HIS A 164 14.19 1.69 -14.43
CA HIS A 164 14.96 0.45 -14.52
C HIS A 164 14.07 -0.77 -14.20
N PRO A 165 14.05 -1.84 -15.01
CA PRO A 165 13.18 -3.01 -14.79
C PRO A 165 13.32 -3.61 -13.39
N ASP A 166 14.55 -3.80 -12.90
CA ASP A 166 14.79 -4.33 -11.55
C ASP A 166 14.25 -3.42 -10.44
N TYR A 167 14.37 -2.10 -10.59
CA TYR A 167 13.83 -1.16 -9.62
C TYR A 167 12.30 -1.26 -9.57
N VAL A 168 11.65 -1.29 -10.72
CA VAL A 168 10.18 -1.43 -10.83
C VAL A 168 9.72 -2.74 -10.21
N LYS A 169 10.43 -3.84 -10.50
CA LYS A 169 10.15 -5.17 -9.93
C LYS A 169 10.25 -5.17 -8.40
N ILE A 170 11.36 -4.68 -7.85
CA ILE A 170 11.59 -4.59 -6.40
C ILE A 170 10.50 -3.74 -5.72
N ARG A 171 10.20 -2.58 -6.32
CA ARG A 171 9.16 -1.69 -5.81
C ARG A 171 7.80 -2.36 -5.82
N LYS A 172 7.44 -3.06 -6.90
CA LYS A 172 6.19 -3.82 -7.02
C LYS A 172 6.07 -4.90 -5.93
N GLU A 173 7.14 -5.66 -5.68
CA GLU A 173 7.19 -6.67 -4.62
C GLU A 173 6.97 -6.07 -3.23
N LYS A 174 7.60 -4.92 -2.94
CA LYS A 174 7.41 -4.22 -1.67
C LYS A 174 5.98 -3.69 -1.49
N ILE A 175 5.39 -3.09 -2.52
CA ILE A 175 3.98 -2.66 -2.48
C ILE A 175 3.05 -3.85 -2.31
N ALA A 176 3.31 -4.98 -2.99
CA ALA A 176 2.53 -6.20 -2.84
C ALA A 176 2.57 -6.73 -1.39
N LYS A 177 3.74 -6.73 -0.74
CA LYS A 177 3.88 -7.09 0.68
C LYS A 177 3.03 -6.19 1.59
N ILE A 178 3.05 -4.87 1.39
CA ILE A 178 2.22 -3.94 2.16
C ILE A 178 0.72 -4.17 1.86
N THR A 179 0.37 -4.47 0.60
CA THR A 179 -1.02 -4.76 0.21
C THR A 179 -1.56 -6.00 0.91
N THR A 180 -0.78 -7.08 0.94
CA THR A 180 -1.09 -8.31 1.69
C THR A 180 -1.30 -8.00 3.17
N LEU A 181 -0.40 -7.22 3.77
CA LEU A 181 -0.52 -6.79 5.17
C LEU A 181 -1.83 -6.05 5.45
N LEU A 182 -2.25 -5.13 4.58
CA LEU A 182 -3.52 -4.40 4.72
C LEU A 182 -4.72 -5.34 4.65
N ILE A 183 -4.73 -6.30 3.72
CA ILE A 183 -5.81 -7.29 3.56
C ILE A 183 -5.91 -8.20 4.78
N GLU A 184 -4.77 -8.72 5.26
CA GLU A 184 -4.67 -9.55 6.46
C GLU A 184 -5.14 -8.81 7.72
N GLN A 185 -4.96 -7.50 7.77
CA GLN A 185 -5.48 -6.64 8.83
C GLN A 185 -6.94 -6.22 8.63
N HIS A 186 -7.62 -6.84 7.66
CA HIS A 186 -9.02 -6.64 7.27
C HIS A 186 -9.34 -5.21 6.83
N ALA A 187 -8.47 -4.59 6.03
CA ALA A 187 -8.89 -3.44 5.22
C ALA A 187 -10.19 -3.75 4.47
N ASN A 188 -11.02 -2.74 4.27
CA ASN A 188 -12.26 -2.87 3.52
C ASN A 188 -11.94 -3.04 2.02
N LEU A 189 -12.37 -4.18 1.47
CA LEU A 189 -12.07 -4.60 0.10
C LEU A 189 -13.05 -4.02 -0.94
N ASP A 190 -14.09 -3.33 -0.49
CA ASP A 190 -15.21 -2.88 -1.35
C ASP A 190 -15.24 -1.36 -1.56
N ILE A 191 -14.35 -0.60 -0.91
CA ILE A 191 -14.27 0.85 -1.08
C ILE A 191 -13.54 1.16 -2.40
N GLY A 192 -14.32 1.51 -3.42
CA GLY A 192 -13.83 1.94 -4.73
C GLY A 192 -13.75 3.46 -4.88
N ALA A 193 -13.01 3.91 -5.89
CA ALA A 193 -12.91 5.30 -6.31
C ALA A 193 -12.75 5.38 -7.84
N PHE A 194 -13.11 6.51 -8.44
CA PHE A 194 -12.99 6.75 -9.89
C PHE A 194 -13.60 5.63 -10.76
N GLY A 195 -14.71 5.03 -10.33
CA GLY A 195 -15.39 3.93 -11.03
C GLY A 195 -14.67 2.59 -11.01
N TYR A 196 -13.58 2.45 -10.25
CA TYR A 196 -12.90 1.18 -10.02
C TYR A 196 -13.27 0.61 -8.65
N THR A 197 -13.40 -0.71 -8.58
CA THR A 197 -13.36 -1.46 -7.32
C THR A 197 -11.92 -1.88 -7.01
N PRO A 198 -11.54 -2.11 -5.74
CA PRO A 198 -10.25 -2.69 -5.40
C PRO A 198 -9.96 -3.97 -6.19
N LEU A 199 -10.94 -4.88 -6.31
CA LEU A 199 -10.77 -6.12 -7.07
C LEU A 199 -10.44 -5.86 -8.55
N SER A 200 -11.10 -4.88 -9.18
CA SER A 200 -10.84 -4.53 -10.58
C SER A 200 -9.42 -4.00 -10.78
N LEU A 201 -8.89 -3.19 -9.85
CA LEU A 201 -7.50 -2.71 -9.92
C LEU A 201 -6.50 -3.84 -9.74
N ALA A 202 -6.73 -4.76 -8.79
CA ALA A 202 -5.86 -5.92 -8.57
C ALA A 202 -5.78 -6.81 -9.82
N ALA A 203 -6.91 -7.03 -10.49
CA ALA A 203 -6.99 -7.81 -11.72
C ALA A 203 -6.35 -7.09 -12.91
N LEU A 204 -6.56 -5.77 -13.07
CA LEU A 204 -5.87 -4.95 -14.10
C LEU A 204 -4.35 -4.95 -13.91
N ALA A 205 -3.89 -4.94 -12.65
CA ALA A 205 -2.48 -5.04 -12.28
C ALA A 205 -1.92 -6.47 -12.43
N GLN A 206 -2.76 -7.44 -12.81
CA GLN A 206 -2.44 -8.87 -12.93
C GLN A 206 -1.81 -9.42 -11.65
N GLN A 207 -2.25 -8.94 -10.49
CA GLN A 207 -1.78 -9.38 -9.17
C GLN A 207 -2.64 -10.53 -8.67
N TRP A 208 -2.53 -11.68 -9.34
CA TRP A 208 -3.41 -12.83 -9.12
C TRP A 208 -3.34 -13.41 -7.71
N ASP A 209 -2.17 -13.35 -7.06
CA ASP A 209 -2.03 -13.78 -5.66
C ASP A 209 -2.80 -12.86 -4.71
N ILE A 210 -2.77 -11.55 -4.97
CA ILE A 210 -3.54 -10.55 -4.22
C ILE A 210 -5.04 -10.74 -4.51
N VAL A 211 -5.43 -10.97 -5.77
CA VAL A 211 -6.82 -11.28 -6.14
C VAL A 211 -7.32 -12.50 -5.38
N LYS A 212 -6.54 -13.59 -5.35
CA LYS A 212 -6.85 -14.81 -4.60
C LYS A 212 -7.00 -14.54 -3.10
N LEU A 213 -6.11 -13.73 -2.54
CA LEU A 213 -6.17 -13.33 -1.13
C LEU A 213 -7.42 -12.50 -0.82
N MET A 214 -7.77 -11.54 -1.68
CA MET A 214 -8.98 -10.72 -1.53
C MET A 214 -10.26 -11.59 -1.60
N LEU A 215 -10.30 -12.57 -2.51
CA LEU A 215 -11.39 -13.54 -2.62
C LEU A 215 -11.49 -14.40 -1.34
N LEU A 216 -10.38 -14.85 -0.79
CA LEU A 216 -10.35 -15.57 0.49
C LEU A 216 -10.91 -14.71 1.64
N HIS A 217 -10.57 -13.41 1.66
CA HIS A 217 -11.08 -12.44 2.64
C HIS A 217 -12.48 -11.90 2.30
N GLY A 218 -13.20 -12.52 1.36
CA GLY A 218 -14.61 -12.24 1.12
C GLY A 218 -14.88 -10.87 0.49
N VAL A 219 -14.03 -10.42 -0.43
CA VAL A 219 -14.35 -9.27 -1.30
C VAL A 219 -15.66 -9.52 -2.06
N ARG A 220 -16.45 -8.47 -2.28
CA ARG A 220 -17.65 -8.57 -3.09
C ARG A 220 -17.29 -8.99 -4.51
N ARG A 221 -17.97 -10.02 -5.00
CA ARG A 221 -17.85 -10.49 -6.38
C ARG A 221 -18.59 -9.52 -7.30
N PRO A 222 -17.95 -8.95 -8.32
CA PRO A 222 -18.60 -8.09 -9.29
C PRO A 222 -19.52 -8.93 -10.19
N GLU A 223 -20.53 -8.26 -10.78
CA GLU A 223 -21.33 -8.88 -11.83
C GLU A 223 -20.46 -9.18 -13.06
N PRO A 224 -20.77 -10.23 -13.86
CA PRO A 224 -19.93 -10.70 -14.96
C PRO A 224 -19.54 -9.60 -15.97
N ASP A 225 -20.46 -8.68 -16.26
CA ASP A 225 -20.26 -7.59 -17.23
C ASP A 225 -19.66 -6.31 -16.61
N SER A 226 -19.54 -6.26 -15.29
CA SER A 226 -19.03 -5.07 -14.58
C SER A 226 -17.50 -4.99 -14.57
N THR A 227 -16.78 -6.07 -14.89
CA THR A 227 -15.32 -6.09 -14.85
C THR A 227 -14.72 -5.56 -16.16
N MET A 228 -14.29 -4.31 -16.14
CA MET A 228 -13.59 -3.62 -17.24
C MET A 228 -12.15 -4.13 -17.43
N LEU A 229 -11.96 -5.44 -17.65
CA LEU A 229 -10.66 -6.02 -18.00
C LEU A 229 -10.51 -6.05 -19.52
N PRO A 230 -9.43 -5.48 -20.10
CA PRO A 230 -9.28 -5.43 -21.55
C PRO A 230 -8.98 -6.81 -22.17
N SER A 231 -8.17 -7.62 -21.50
CA SER A 231 -7.74 -8.94 -21.99
C SER A 231 -8.80 -10.02 -21.72
N VAL A 232 -9.18 -10.76 -22.77
CA VAL A 232 -10.05 -11.95 -22.67
C VAL A 232 -9.44 -12.99 -21.72
N ALA A 233 -8.13 -13.21 -21.79
CA ALA A 233 -7.42 -14.16 -20.94
C ALA A 233 -7.48 -13.74 -19.46
N ASP A 234 -7.36 -12.44 -19.17
CA ASP A 234 -7.46 -11.93 -17.80
C ASP A 234 -8.89 -12.08 -17.25
N ARG A 235 -9.92 -11.91 -18.11
CA ARG A 235 -11.34 -12.18 -17.74
C ARG A 235 -11.57 -13.65 -17.41
N ILE A 236 -11.11 -14.56 -18.27
CA ILE A 236 -11.21 -16.01 -18.05
C ILE A 236 -10.50 -16.39 -16.74
N ARG A 237 -9.29 -15.87 -16.52
CA ARG A 237 -8.53 -16.15 -15.31
C ARG A 237 -9.22 -15.66 -14.05
N LEU A 238 -9.77 -14.44 -14.06
CA LEU A 238 -10.55 -13.92 -12.93
C LEU A 238 -11.77 -14.80 -12.65
N SER A 239 -12.52 -15.20 -13.69
CA SER A 239 -13.67 -16.11 -13.53
C SER A 239 -13.27 -17.48 -12.96
N SER A 240 -12.14 -18.05 -13.41
CA SER A 240 -11.62 -19.31 -12.88
C SER A 240 -11.30 -19.19 -11.39
N LEU A 241 -10.57 -18.14 -11.01
CA LEU A 241 -10.24 -17.87 -9.61
C LEU A 241 -11.49 -17.70 -8.74
N MET A 242 -12.50 -16.98 -9.22
CA MET A 242 -13.77 -16.80 -8.49
C MET A 242 -14.52 -18.13 -8.28
N ASN A 243 -14.46 -19.04 -9.25
CA ASN A 243 -15.08 -20.36 -9.16
C ASN A 243 -14.30 -21.30 -8.22
N GLU A 244 -12.96 -21.26 -8.28
CA GLU A 244 -12.08 -22.12 -7.48
C GLU A 244 -11.97 -21.69 -6.02
N THR A 245 -11.96 -20.38 -5.75
CA THR A 245 -11.77 -19.86 -4.40
C THR A 245 -13.10 -19.78 -3.66
N LYS A 246 -13.25 -20.61 -2.62
CA LYS A 246 -14.31 -20.47 -1.64
C LYS A 246 -13.98 -19.30 -0.71
N THR A 247 -14.89 -18.35 -0.60
CA THR A 247 -14.76 -17.24 0.35
C THR A 247 -14.76 -17.78 1.77
N ALA A 248 -13.79 -17.39 2.59
CA ALA A 248 -13.81 -17.76 4.01
C ALA A 248 -14.83 -16.87 4.74
N ASN A 249 -15.83 -17.50 5.36
CA ASN A 249 -16.76 -16.83 6.26
C ASN A 249 -16.79 -17.58 7.60
N PRO A 250 -16.28 -16.98 8.70
CA PRO A 250 -15.71 -15.63 8.79
C PRO A 250 -14.37 -15.49 8.06
N ARG A 251 -13.95 -14.24 7.79
CA ARG A 251 -12.62 -13.93 7.24
C ARG A 251 -11.51 -14.64 8.03
N PRO A 252 -10.37 -14.98 7.39
CA PRO A 252 -9.20 -15.52 8.10
C PRO A 252 -8.81 -14.63 9.29
N PRO A 253 -8.25 -15.17 10.37
CA PRO A 253 -7.96 -14.40 11.58
C PRO A 253 -6.91 -13.32 11.32
N ARG A 254 -7.12 -12.13 11.89
CA ARG A 254 -6.14 -11.02 11.84
C ARG A 254 -4.86 -11.41 12.58
N PRO A 255 -3.66 -11.26 11.97
CA PRO A 255 -2.42 -11.41 12.69
C PRO A 255 -2.28 -10.33 13.78
N CYS A 256 -1.71 -10.68 14.93
CA CYS A 256 -1.50 -9.72 16.02
C CYS A 256 -0.61 -8.56 15.53
N PRO A 257 -1.05 -7.30 15.62
CA PRO A 257 -0.26 -6.15 15.19
C PRO A 257 0.92 -5.88 16.14
N CYS A 258 1.06 -6.67 17.21
CA CYS A 258 2.26 -6.72 18.03
C CYS A 258 3.46 -7.38 17.32
N TRP A 259 3.20 -8.17 16.27
CA TRP A 259 4.20 -8.89 15.45
C TRP A 259 5.13 -9.83 16.24
N SER A 260 4.72 -10.24 17.45
CA SER A 260 5.54 -11.04 18.36
C SER A 260 5.53 -12.54 18.07
N GLY A 261 4.72 -13.00 17.10
CA GLY A 261 4.58 -14.43 16.79
C GLY A 261 3.91 -15.28 17.88
N LYS A 262 3.48 -14.67 18.99
CA LYS A 262 2.78 -15.39 20.08
C LYS A 262 1.33 -15.68 19.66
N ASN A 263 1.07 -16.92 19.28
CA ASN A 263 -0.29 -17.43 19.01
C ASN A 263 -1.10 -17.41 20.31
N GLY A 264 -1.82 -16.33 20.57
CA GLY A 264 -2.58 -16.26 21.82
C GLY A 264 -3.24 -14.92 22.14
N PHE A 265 -3.86 -14.25 21.18
CA PHE A 265 -4.88 -13.24 21.52
C PHE A 265 -6.05 -13.37 20.55
N ARG A 266 -7.13 -14.00 21.02
CA ARG A 266 -8.46 -13.74 20.45
C ARG A 266 -8.71 -12.24 20.64
N MET A 267 -8.65 -11.45 19.57
CA MET A 267 -9.20 -10.10 19.61
C MET A 267 -10.68 -10.24 19.98
N SER A 268 -11.06 -9.78 21.17
CA SER A 268 -12.46 -9.59 21.53
C SER A 268 -13.12 -8.71 20.47
N ARG A 269 -14.40 -8.93 20.17
CA ARG A 269 -15.17 -8.24 19.12
C ARG A 269 -15.31 -6.71 19.31
N ARG A 270 -14.62 -6.12 20.28
CA ARG A 270 -14.44 -4.69 20.44
C ARG A 270 -12.95 -4.42 20.32
N GLY A 271 -12.55 -3.55 19.38
CA GLY A 271 -11.17 -3.15 19.09
C GLY A 271 -10.45 -2.51 20.26
N GLN A 272 -10.23 -3.26 21.33
CA GLN A 272 -9.52 -2.88 22.52
C GLN A 272 -8.56 -4.02 22.84
N ALA A 273 -7.33 -3.89 22.36
CA ALA A 273 -6.21 -4.46 23.08
C ALA A 273 -6.15 -3.72 24.42
N ALA A 274 -6.75 -4.32 25.45
CA ALA A 274 -6.27 -4.14 26.81
C ALA A 274 -5.02 -5.02 26.93
N LEU A 275 -3.87 -4.38 27.08
CA LEU A 275 -2.70 -5.02 27.68
C LEU A 275 -2.81 -4.81 29.21
N PRO A 276 -2.26 -5.74 30.02
CA PRO A 276 -2.36 -5.70 31.48
C PRO A 276 -1.85 -4.38 32.08
#